data_AF-Q4RDH0-F1
#
_entry.id   AF-Q4RDH0-F1
#
_cell.length_a   1.000
_cell.length_b   1.000
_cell.length_c   1.000
_cell.angle_alpha   90.00
_cell.angle_beta   90.00
_cell.angle_gamma   90.00
#
_symmetry.space_group_name_H-M   'P 1'
#
loop_
_entity.id
_entity.type
_entity.pdbx_description
1 polymer ?
#
loop_
_entity_poly.entity_id
_entity_poly.type
_entity_poly.pdbx_seq_one_letter_code
_entity_poly.pdbx_strand_id
1 'polypeptide(L)' 'MDSEDECTEEVVEGPLDEDDQPHGLCKVTYSSGDRFEGHFTHGEKNGNGKFY' A
#
# COMPACT_ATOMS: atom_id res chain seq x y z
N MET A 1 17.45 4.31 23.22
CA MET A 1 16.01 4.41 23.51
C MET A 1 15.61 5.53 22.60
N ASP A 2 15.46 5.20 21.33
CA ASP A 2 15.47 6.19 20.26
C ASP A 2 14.53 5.73 19.17
N SER A 3 13.70 6.69 18.77
CA SER A 3 12.80 6.71 17.65
C SER A 3 11.52 5.89 17.82
N GLU A 4 10.51 6.61 18.30
CA GLU A 4 9.11 6.46 17.89
C GLU A 4 9.00 6.27 16.37
N ASP A 5 9.18 5.06 15.86
CA ASP A 5 8.43 4.66 14.67
C ASP A 5 7.01 4.32 15.17
N GLU A 6 6.21 5.38 15.36
CA GLU A 6 4.76 5.28 15.23
C GLU A 6 4.47 4.92 13.76
N CYS A 7 4.86 3.71 13.37
CA CYS A 7 4.65 3.18 12.04
C CYS A 7 3.17 2.84 12.00
N THR A 8 2.38 3.81 11.55
CA THR A 8 1.00 3.61 11.13
C THR A 8 1.02 2.35 10.27
N GLU A 9 0.52 1.24 10.80
CA GLU A 9 0.60 -0.07 10.16
C GLU A 9 -0.27 -0.05 8.90
N GLU A 10 0.32 0.35 7.77
CA GLU A 10 -0.28 0.32 6.46
C GLU A 10 0.03 -1.04 5.82
N VAL A 11 -0.89 -1.99 5.98
CA VAL A 11 -0.73 -3.33 5.38
C VAL A 11 -1.09 -3.25 3.90
N VAL A 12 -0.08 -3.33 3.03
CA VAL A 12 -0.25 -3.42 1.58
C VAL A 12 -0.30 -4.88 1.17
N GLU A 13 -1.48 -5.37 0.82
CA GLU A 13 -1.66 -6.70 0.25
C GLU A 13 -1.77 -6.60 -1.28
N GLY A 14 -0.84 -7.23 -2.00
CA GLY A 14 -0.90 -7.25 -3.46
C GLY A 14 0.26 -7.99 -4.11
N PRO A 15 0.21 -8.13 -5.44
CA PRO A 15 1.34 -8.62 -6.22
C PRO A 15 2.52 -7.65 -6.13
N LEU A 16 3.74 -8.18 -5.99
CA LEU A 16 4.99 -7.44 -6.14
C LEU A 16 5.62 -7.82 -7.48
N ASP A 17 6.20 -6.85 -8.16
CA ASP A 17 7.08 -7.04 -9.33
C ASP A 17 8.44 -7.63 -8.89
N GLU A 18 9.30 -7.92 -9.86
CA GLU A 18 10.67 -8.45 -9.67
C GLU A 18 11.59 -7.49 -8.88
N ASP A 19 11.20 -6.23 -8.73
CA ASP A 19 11.91 -5.20 -7.96
C ASP A 19 11.41 -5.07 -6.50
N ASP A 20 10.60 -6.01 -6.01
CA ASP A 20 9.89 -5.93 -4.72
C ASP A 20 8.95 -4.71 -4.63
N GLN A 21 8.52 -4.20 -5.78
CA GLN A 21 7.66 -3.03 -5.88
C GLN A 21 6.20 -3.44 -6.11
N PRO A 22 5.21 -2.80 -5.47
CA PRO A 22 3.80 -3.14 -5.67
C PRO A 22 3.38 -2.98 -7.14
N HIS A 23 2.72 -4.02 -7.66
CA HIS A 23 2.24 -4.13 -9.03
C HIS A 23 0.81 -4.62 -9.11
N GLY A 24 0.09 -4.16 -10.13
CA GLY A 24 -1.29 -4.54 -10.36
C GLY A 24 -2.17 -4.06 -9.21
N LEU A 25 -3.19 -4.84 -8.87
CA LEU A 25 -4.15 -4.48 -7.84
C LEU A 25 -3.55 -4.69 -6.44
N CYS A 26 -3.19 -3.61 -5.76
CA CYS A 26 -2.80 -3.67 -4.35
C CYS A 26 -3.88 -3.04 -3.47
N LYS A 27 -4.05 -3.61 -2.28
CA LYS A 27 -4.98 -3.16 -1.27
C LYS A 27 -4.20 -2.69 -0.05
N VAL A 28 -4.36 -1.42 0.31
CA VAL A 28 -3.75 -0.82 1.49
C VAL A 28 -4.82 -0.73 2.57
N THR A 29 -4.56 -1.33 3.72
CA THR A 29 -5.40 -1.17 4.92
C THR A 29 -4.72 -0.19 5.86
N TYR A 30 -5.41 0.90 6.17
CA TYR A 30 -4.93 1.91 7.10
C TYR A 30 -5.35 1.57 8.53
N SER A 31 -4.56 1.97 9.51
CA SER A 31 -4.87 1.79 10.94
C SER A 31 -6.14 2.53 11.37
N SER A 32 -6.56 3.54 10.61
CA SER A 32 -7.85 4.25 10.76
C SER A 32 -9.07 3.37 10.47
N GLY A 33 -8.88 2.21 9.84
CA GLY A 33 -9.94 1.33 9.36
C GLY A 33 -10.32 1.55 7.89
N ASP A 34 -9.82 2.63 7.28
CA ASP A 34 -9.96 2.90 5.86
C ASP A 34 -9.24 1.85 5.03
N ARG A 35 -9.81 1.53 3.87
CA ARG A 35 -9.20 0.61 2.91
C ARG A 35 -9.07 1.28 1.56
N PHE A 36 -7.86 1.32 1.04
CA PHE A 36 -7.59 1.75 -0.31
C PHE A 36 -7.31 0.54 -1.20
N GLU A 37 -7.91 0.51 -2.37
CA GLU A 37 -7.65 -0.52 -3.37
C GLU A 37 -7.36 0.16 -4.69
N GLY A 38 -6.17 -0.04 -5.23
CA GLY A 38 -5.72 0.67 -6.42
C GLY A 38 -4.74 -0.14 -7.25
N HIS A 39 -4.52 0.31 -8.48
CA HIS A 39 -3.48 -0.25 -9.32
C HIS A 39 -2.14 0.45 -9.06
N PHE A 40 -1.12 -0.36 -8.83
CA PHE A 40 0.26 0.05 -8.71
C PHE A 40 1.04 -0.53 -9.91
N THR A 41 2.10 0.13 -10.33
CA THR A 41 3.00 -0.37 -11.37
C THR A 41 4.38 0.07 -10.99
N HIS A 42 5.27 -0.87 -10.68
CA HIS A 42 6.64 -0.57 -10.25
C HIS A 42 6.67 0.44 -9.09
N GLY A 43 5.82 0.27 -8.08
CA GLY A 43 5.82 1.16 -6.91
C GLY A 43 5.14 2.51 -7.14
N GLU A 44 4.89 2.88 -8.39
CA GLU A 44 4.11 4.05 -8.74
C GLU A 44 2.61 3.71 -8.67
N LYS A 45 1.82 4.59 -8.04
CA LYS A 45 0.35 4.49 -8.04
C LYS A 45 -0.19 4.79 -9.44
N ASN A 46 -0.06 3.82 -10.33
CA ASN A 46 -0.50 3.93 -11.71
C ASN A 46 -1.93 3.39 -11.82
N GLY A 47 -2.89 4.17 -11.32
CA GLY A 47 -4.30 3.82 -11.39
C GLY A 47 -5.22 4.74 -10.60
N ASN A 48 -6.50 4.71 -10.96
CA ASN A 48 -7.57 5.24 -10.10
C ASN A 48 -7.82 4.24 -8.98
N GLY A 49 -7.20 4.47 -7.83
CA GLY A 49 -7.53 3.73 -6.62
C GLY A 49 -8.83 4.23 -5.99
N LYS A 50 -9.54 3.32 -5.33
CA LYS A 50 -10.78 3.59 -4.62
C LYS A 50 -10.52 3.51 -3.13
N PHE A 51 -10.92 4.54 -2.40
CA PHE A 51 -10.96 4.55 -0.95
C PHE A 51 -12.35 4.09 -0.48
N TYR A 52 -12.37 3.22 0.53
CA TYR A 52 -13.54 2.64 1.16
C TYR A 52 -13.50 2.86 2.67
#